data_AF-A0A9D9AMS4-F1
#
_entry.id   AF-A0A9D9AMS4-F1
#
_cell.length_a   1.000
_cell.length_b   1.000
_cell.length_c   1.000
_cell.angle_alpha   90.00
_cell.angle_beta   90.00
_cell.angle_gamma   90.00
#
_symmetry.space_group_name_H-M   'P 1'
#
loop_
_entity.id
_entity.type
_entity.pdbx_description
1 polymer ?
#
loop_
_entity_poly.entity_id
_entity_poly.type
_entity_poly.pdbx_seq_one_letter_code
_entity_poly.pdbx_strand_id
1 'polypeptide(L)'
;MRRVMVKMLNWLRDFWRDRRGNVAMIFALSLLPVTVLSGGAVDFSQAMNARTRLSQALDAAALAVGVNPTISDEDALDIARDFISANYPGRELGDVINVQVSMNNESDTVTVKGQAKVETIILGLIGITHITVNWETEVQRARSRLELVMVLDNTGSMSGSKISSLRDSAELLTEILHEAAEEPGDVRIGLVPFAATVNVGTRFERTWWLDPDGRSPIHADWAGGTSVDVETETCTGRRRRRRCTTTTETINFTHWDLFDDMRYEEWEGCVEARSIPMDIDNTVPSTGSPETLFVPYFAPDEPDNDSDYRNDYLSDGVSGSTDDRLRNIPKYEDNYVRDDYGPNMRCTTTPITALTSSSSTINTAINRMGASGTTNIPQGVGWGIRVISPEEPFTEGTSWDDREVIKAMVILTDGENVMSGRSTDLRSDYGAYGYSRDGRLGTTSSSSSTLRNRLNSRLTAACDEAKRLGIRVYTITFQVNSSSTRSLMQDCASSPSLYFDSPSSSALRDAFEMIAGDLTNLRLSR
;
A
#
# COMPACT_ATOMS: atom_id res chain seq x y z
N MET A 1 -68.86 70.89 49.32
CA MET A 1 -68.25 69.64 49.84
C MET A 1 -69.25 68.52 50.18
N ARG A 2 -70.41 68.76 50.82
CA ARG A 2 -71.37 67.68 51.20
C ARG A 2 -71.96 66.84 50.05
N ARG A 3 -72.15 67.38 48.84
CA ARG A 3 -72.73 66.62 47.69
C ARG A 3 -71.76 65.63 47.03
N VAL A 4 -70.44 65.86 47.13
CA VAL A 4 -69.42 64.96 46.57
C VAL A 4 -69.26 63.72 47.45
N MET A 5 -69.30 63.92 48.76
CA MET A 5 -69.15 62.86 49.76
C MET A 5 -70.33 61.86 49.73
N VAL A 6 -71.56 62.33 49.48
CA VAL A 6 -72.74 61.46 49.33
C VAL A 6 -72.72 60.66 48.03
N LYS A 7 -72.23 61.23 46.92
CA LYS A 7 -72.05 60.48 45.65
C LYS A 7 -70.98 59.39 45.78
N MET A 8 -69.89 59.68 46.48
CA MET A 8 -68.80 58.72 46.73
C MET A 8 -69.22 57.58 47.66
N LEU A 9 -70.03 57.86 48.71
CA LEU A 9 -70.60 56.83 49.57
C LEU A 9 -71.61 55.92 48.82
N ASN A 10 -72.41 56.48 47.91
CA ASN A 10 -73.34 55.68 47.12
C ASN A 10 -72.60 54.80 46.09
N TRP A 11 -71.53 55.31 45.47
CA TRP A 11 -70.69 54.52 44.56
C TRP A 11 -69.99 53.35 45.26
N LEU A 12 -69.46 53.56 46.46
CA LEU A 12 -68.86 52.49 47.27
C LEU A 12 -69.88 51.44 47.71
N ARG A 13 -71.12 51.86 47.98
CA ARG A 13 -72.22 50.97 48.36
C ARG A 13 -72.76 50.17 47.16
N ASP A 14 -72.75 50.74 45.96
CA ASP A 14 -73.10 50.03 44.72
C ASP A 14 -71.99 49.04 44.30
N PHE A 15 -70.72 49.38 44.52
CA PHE A 15 -69.57 48.47 44.33
C PHE A 15 -69.64 47.25 45.27
N TRP A 16 -70.05 47.46 46.52
CA TRP A 16 -70.24 46.37 47.50
C TRP A 16 -71.44 45.45 47.22
N ARG A 17 -72.35 45.84 46.32
CA ARG A 17 -73.55 45.06 45.96
C ARG A 17 -73.46 44.38 44.59
N ASP A 18 -72.37 44.58 43.84
CA ASP A 18 -72.24 44.01 42.50
C ASP A 18 -71.86 42.53 42.55
N ARG A 19 -72.79 41.64 42.15
CA ARG A 19 -72.60 40.18 42.08
C ARG A 19 -71.90 39.71 40.79
N ARG A 20 -71.45 40.63 39.92
CA ARG A 20 -70.66 40.31 38.71
C ARG A 20 -69.22 39.87 39.02
N GLY A 21 -68.78 39.96 40.29
CA GLY A 21 -67.44 39.55 40.75
C GLY A 21 -67.12 38.06 40.68
N ASN A 22 -68.11 37.18 40.43
CA ASN A 22 -67.84 35.73 40.32
C ASN A 22 -66.95 35.40 39.11
N VAL A 23 -67.10 36.15 38.01
CA VAL A 23 -66.23 36.01 36.82
C VAL A 23 -64.80 36.45 37.14
N ALA A 24 -64.63 37.52 37.92
CA ALA A 24 -63.30 37.98 38.34
C ALA A 24 -62.62 36.97 39.27
N MET A 25 -63.37 36.32 40.17
CA MET A 25 -62.86 35.28 41.06
C MET A 25 -62.46 34.01 40.29
N ILE A 26 -63.29 33.52 39.37
CA ILE A 26 -62.97 32.36 38.52
C ILE A 26 -61.79 32.68 37.60
N PHE A 27 -61.76 33.88 37.00
CA PHE A 27 -60.65 34.34 36.16
C PHE A 27 -59.34 34.37 36.96
N ALA A 28 -59.32 34.99 38.15
CA ALA A 28 -58.14 35.07 38.99
C ALA A 28 -57.62 33.68 39.41
N LEU A 29 -58.52 32.75 39.77
CA LEU A 29 -58.14 31.38 40.12
C LEU A 29 -57.68 30.56 38.91
N SER A 30 -58.25 30.78 37.72
CA SER A 30 -57.86 30.11 36.48
C SER A 30 -56.58 30.66 35.86
N LEU A 31 -56.24 31.92 36.15
CA LEU A 31 -55.03 32.56 35.66
C LEU A 31 -53.77 31.83 36.16
N LEU A 32 -53.77 31.44 37.44
CA LEU A 32 -52.65 30.74 38.08
C LEU A 32 -52.24 29.45 37.34
N PRO A 33 -53.13 28.46 37.12
CA PRO A 33 -52.75 27.24 36.40
C PRO A 33 -52.42 27.51 34.92
N VAL A 34 -53.07 28.47 34.26
CA VAL A 34 -52.77 28.81 32.86
C VAL A 34 -51.38 29.45 32.72
N THR A 35 -51.00 30.34 33.64
CA THR A 35 -49.65 30.94 33.63
C THR A 35 -48.57 29.92 33.94
N VAL A 36 -48.82 28.99 34.86
CA VAL A 36 -47.88 27.90 35.17
C VAL A 36 -47.71 26.97 33.99
N LEU A 37 -48.80 26.59 33.30
CA LEU A 37 -48.72 25.73 32.11
C LEU A 37 -48.01 26.42 30.94
N SER A 38 -48.34 27.68 30.68
CA SER A 38 -47.73 28.45 29.59
C SER A 38 -46.25 28.71 29.86
N GLY A 39 -45.90 29.04 31.10
CA GLY A 39 -44.52 29.25 31.49
C GLY A 39 -43.70 27.97 31.56
N GLY A 40 -44.31 26.87 32.03
CA GLY A 40 -43.71 25.56 31.98
C GLY A 40 -43.38 25.11 30.56
N ALA A 41 -44.22 25.46 29.57
CA ALA A 41 -43.92 25.20 28.17
C ALA A 41 -42.70 25.99 27.66
N VAL A 42 -42.53 27.23 28.10
CA VAL A 42 -41.35 28.05 27.75
C VAL A 42 -40.07 27.49 28.40
N ASP A 43 -40.12 27.21 29.70
CA ASP A 43 -38.99 26.61 30.43
C ASP A 43 -38.61 25.24 29.84
N PHE A 44 -39.61 24.43 29.46
CA PHE A 44 -39.39 23.15 28.78
C PHE A 44 -38.80 23.34 27.37
N SER A 45 -39.26 24.33 26.61
CA SER A 45 -38.67 24.65 25.30
C SER A 45 -37.20 25.05 25.43
N GLN A 46 -36.86 25.84 26.45
CA GLN A 46 -35.46 26.19 26.75
C GLN A 46 -34.64 24.96 27.15
N ALA A 47 -35.20 24.08 27.98
CA ALA A 47 -34.56 22.82 28.33
C ALA A 47 -34.30 21.92 27.11
N MET A 48 -35.24 21.88 26.15
CA MET A 48 -35.06 21.12 24.91
C MET A 48 -34.02 21.74 23.98
N ASN A 49 -33.95 23.07 23.88
CA ASN A 49 -32.88 23.75 23.16
C ASN A 49 -31.50 23.45 23.75
N ALA A 50 -31.38 23.50 25.09
CA ALA A 50 -30.17 23.11 25.81
C ALA A 50 -29.81 21.64 25.55
N ARG A 51 -30.78 20.73 25.52
CA ARG A 51 -30.55 19.31 25.18
C ARG A 51 -29.96 19.13 23.78
N THR A 52 -30.50 19.81 22.77
CA THR A 52 -29.97 19.74 21.40
C THR A 52 -28.54 20.28 21.30
N ARG A 53 -28.24 21.38 22.00
CA ARG A 53 -26.88 21.93 22.07
C ARG A 53 -25.91 21.01 22.83
N LEU A 54 -26.37 20.41 23.92
CA LEU A 54 -25.60 19.43 24.69
C LEU A 54 -25.25 18.21 23.82
N SER A 55 -26.19 17.71 23.01
CA SER A 55 -25.91 16.64 22.03
C SER A 55 -24.78 17.02 21.09
N GLN A 56 -24.88 18.19 20.43
CA GLN A 56 -23.85 18.66 19.49
C GLN A 56 -22.47 18.80 20.13
N ALA A 57 -22.41 19.32 21.36
CA ALA A 57 -21.17 19.50 22.09
C ALA A 57 -20.56 18.16 22.53
N LEU A 58 -21.38 17.21 22.96
CA LEU A 58 -20.92 15.87 23.33
C LEU A 58 -20.46 15.08 22.11
N ASP A 59 -21.13 15.17 20.96
CA ASP A 59 -20.72 14.50 19.72
C ASP A 59 -19.34 15.01 19.25
N ALA A 60 -19.10 16.32 19.32
CA ALA A 60 -17.79 16.91 19.02
C ALA A 60 -16.70 16.44 20.01
N ALA A 61 -17.02 16.34 21.30
CA ALA A 61 -16.11 15.85 22.33
C ALA A 61 -15.79 14.36 22.17
N ALA A 62 -16.79 13.52 21.88
CA ALA A 62 -16.60 12.09 21.66
C ALA A 62 -15.76 11.80 20.42
N LEU A 63 -15.95 12.57 19.34
CA LEU A 63 -15.10 12.49 18.16
C LEU A 63 -13.65 12.91 18.47
N ALA A 64 -13.47 14.02 19.21
CA ALA A 64 -12.13 14.50 19.58
C ALA A 64 -11.35 13.50 20.46
N VAL A 65 -12.04 12.84 21.39
CA VAL A 65 -11.47 11.77 22.21
C VAL A 65 -11.23 10.50 21.39
N GLY A 66 -12.15 10.15 20.48
CA GLY A 66 -12.09 8.94 19.66
C GLY A 66 -10.95 8.90 18.64
N VAL A 67 -10.35 10.04 18.28
CA VAL A 67 -9.20 10.14 17.36
C VAL A 67 -7.88 9.72 18.01
N ASN A 68 -7.78 9.74 19.34
CA ASN A 68 -6.52 9.43 20.04
C ASN A 68 -6.70 8.21 20.96
N PRO A 69 -6.29 7.01 20.54
CA PRO A 69 -6.61 5.78 21.26
C PRO A 69 -5.68 5.49 22.44
N THR A 70 -4.53 6.18 22.54
CA THR A 70 -3.52 5.96 23.58
C THR A 70 -3.61 6.94 24.76
N ILE A 71 -4.69 7.71 24.86
CA ILE A 71 -4.86 8.68 25.95
C ILE A 71 -5.31 7.98 27.23
N SER A 72 -4.86 8.51 28.38
CA SER A 72 -5.35 8.07 29.68
C SER A 72 -6.80 8.52 29.88
N ASP A 73 -7.55 7.82 30.74
CA ASP A 73 -8.91 8.21 31.12
C ASP A 73 -8.98 9.65 31.66
N GLU A 74 -7.91 10.11 32.33
CA GLU A 74 -7.81 11.47 32.87
C GLU A 74 -7.63 12.51 31.76
N ASP A 75 -6.72 12.27 30.83
CA ASP A 75 -6.50 13.16 29.67
C ASP A 75 -7.73 13.19 28.75
N ALA A 76 -8.43 12.06 28.59
CA ALA A 76 -9.66 11.96 27.83
C ALA A 76 -10.77 12.85 28.37
N LEU A 77 -10.89 12.88 29.70
CA LEU A 77 -11.86 13.69 30.41
C LEU A 77 -11.57 15.19 30.22
N ASP A 78 -10.31 15.59 30.25
CA ASP A 78 -9.91 16.98 30.08
C ASP A 78 -10.10 17.46 28.64
N ILE A 79 -9.72 16.66 27.63
CA ILE A 79 -10.02 16.95 26.23
C ILE A 79 -11.54 17.06 26.02
N ALA A 80 -12.33 16.11 26.56
CA ALA A 80 -13.78 16.17 26.43
C ALA A 80 -14.37 17.45 27.04
N ARG A 81 -13.89 17.88 28.22
CA ARG A 81 -14.34 19.12 28.86
C ARG A 81 -14.00 20.36 28.04
N ASP A 82 -12.79 20.41 27.47
CA ASP A 82 -12.38 21.52 26.62
C ASP A 82 -13.29 21.65 25.40
N PHE A 83 -13.56 20.53 24.70
CA PHE A 83 -14.47 20.50 23.56
C PHE A 83 -15.92 20.83 23.95
N ILE A 84 -16.41 20.33 25.08
CA ILE A 84 -17.76 20.66 25.57
C ILE A 84 -17.86 22.16 25.89
N SER A 85 -16.89 22.74 26.60
CA SER A 85 -16.90 24.16 26.98
C SER A 85 -16.78 25.10 25.77
N ALA A 86 -16.07 24.69 24.72
CA ALA A 86 -15.97 25.44 23.48
C ALA A 86 -17.27 25.41 22.64
N ASN A 87 -18.03 24.30 22.72
CA ASN A 87 -19.21 24.07 21.87
C ASN A 87 -20.55 24.29 22.60
N TYR A 88 -20.55 24.46 23.92
CA TYR A 88 -21.76 24.64 24.73
C TYR A 88 -21.78 25.98 25.47
N PRO A 89 -22.76 26.88 25.20
CA PRO A 89 -22.83 28.20 25.83
C PRO A 89 -23.42 28.11 27.25
N GLY A 90 -22.60 27.70 28.22
CA GLY A 90 -23.00 27.50 29.63
C GLY A 90 -23.66 28.71 30.29
N ARG A 91 -23.20 29.93 29.95
CA ARG A 91 -23.75 31.18 30.51
C ARG A 91 -25.20 31.46 30.11
N GLU A 92 -25.65 30.93 28.97
CA GLU A 92 -27.00 31.19 28.42
C GLU A 92 -27.96 30.03 28.67
N LEU A 93 -27.44 28.79 28.69
CA LEU A 93 -28.25 27.56 28.75
C LEU A 93 -28.08 26.76 30.04
N GLY A 94 -27.21 27.21 30.96
CA GLY A 94 -26.91 26.56 32.24
C GLY A 94 -25.76 25.54 32.13
N ASP A 95 -24.93 25.45 33.17
CA ASP A 95 -23.66 24.72 33.11
C ASP A 95 -23.79 23.20 32.86
N VAL A 96 -22.82 22.66 32.14
CA VAL A 96 -22.64 21.21 31.99
C VAL A 96 -21.93 20.66 33.21
N ILE A 97 -22.52 19.66 33.84
CA ILE A 97 -22.03 18.98 35.02
C ILE A 97 -21.95 17.47 34.77
N ASN A 98 -21.22 16.77 35.64
CA ASN A 98 -21.11 15.31 35.63
C ASN A 98 -20.71 14.76 34.25
N VAL A 99 -19.73 15.40 33.62
CA VAL A 99 -19.10 14.89 32.40
C VAL A 99 -18.33 13.63 32.77
N GLN A 100 -18.64 12.53 32.09
CA GLN A 100 -17.97 11.25 32.25
C GLN A 100 -17.54 10.76 30.87
N VAL A 101 -16.32 10.26 30.79
CA VAL A 101 -15.81 9.56 29.61
C VAL A 101 -15.54 8.14 30.06
N SER A 102 -16.07 7.16 29.32
CA SER A 102 -15.71 5.76 29.48
C SER A 102 -15.22 5.22 28.16
N MET A 103 -14.05 4.60 28.17
CA MET A 103 -13.46 3.95 27.01
C MET A 103 -13.58 2.44 27.20
N ASN A 104 -14.22 1.76 26.25
CA ASN A 104 -14.28 0.31 26.22
C ASN A 104 -13.25 -0.22 25.23
N ASN A 105 -12.21 -0.86 25.76
CA ASN A 105 -11.12 -1.44 24.96
C ASN A 105 -11.52 -2.74 24.24
N GLU A 106 -12.63 -3.39 24.62
CA GLU A 106 -13.09 -4.62 23.95
C GLU A 106 -13.95 -4.34 22.71
N SER A 107 -14.71 -3.24 22.72
CA SER A 107 -15.52 -2.82 21.57
C SER A 107 -14.97 -1.60 20.84
N ASP A 108 -13.81 -1.09 21.28
CA ASP A 108 -13.14 0.10 20.75
C ASP A 108 -14.07 1.32 20.69
N THR A 109 -14.94 1.47 21.70
CA THR A 109 -15.93 2.55 21.77
C THR A 109 -15.57 3.57 22.86
N VAL A 110 -15.77 4.84 22.53
CA VAL A 110 -15.68 5.94 23.47
C VAL A 110 -17.10 6.43 23.74
N THR A 111 -17.52 6.35 24.99
CA THR A 111 -18.81 6.88 25.44
C THR A 111 -18.58 8.15 26.24
N VAL A 112 -19.23 9.24 25.85
CA VAL A 112 -19.20 10.52 26.57
C VAL A 112 -20.59 10.83 27.09
N LYS A 113 -20.72 11.01 28.40
CA LYS A 113 -21.97 11.38 29.09
C LYS A 113 -21.84 12.77 29.67
N GLY A 114 -22.91 13.55 29.57
CA GLY A 114 -22.98 14.88 30.18
C GLY A 114 -24.39 15.23 30.62
N GLN A 115 -24.49 16.10 31.62
CA GLN A 115 -25.76 16.63 32.11
C GLN A 115 -25.73 18.15 32.10
N ALA A 116 -26.77 18.80 31.61
CA ALA A 116 -26.90 20.26 31.72
C ALA A 116 -28.04 20.62 32.69
N LYS A 117 -27.76 21.54 33.61
CA LYS A 117 -28.77 22.07 34.54
C LYS A 117 -29.31 23.38 34.01
N VAL A 118 -30.52 23.35 33.47
CA VAL A 118 -31.19 24.52 32.89
C VAL A 118 -32.03 25.18 33.98
N GLU A 119 -31.72 26.44 34.30
CA GLU A 119 -32.50 27.24 35.25
C GLU A 119 -33.90 27.53 34.67
N THR A 120 -34.94 27.33 35.48
CA THR A 120 -36.33 27.60 35.06
C THR A 120 -36.82 28.90 35.67
N ILE A 121 -37.43 29.77 34.86
CA ILE A 121 -37.86 31.10 35.31
C ILE A 121 -39.26 31.03 35.93
N ILE A 122 -40.21 30.37 35.25
CA ILE A 122 -41.62 30.38 35.65
C ILE A 122 -41.95 29.19 36.55
N LEU A 123 -41.40 28.01 36.23
CA LEU A 123 -41.48 26.84 37.11
C LEU A 123 -40.73 27.08 38.44
N GLY A 124 -39.74 27.98 38.44
CA GLY A 124 -39.03 28.41 39.64
C GLY A 124 -39.96 29.00 40.70
N LEU A 125 -41.03 29.69 40.28
CA LEU A 125 -42.02 30.31 41.17
C LEU A 125 -42.85 29.28 41.95
N ILE A 126 -42.94 28.04 41.46
CA ILE A 126 -43.65 26.93 42.11
C ILE A 126 -42.70 25.91 42.75
N GLY A 127 -41.42 26.26 42.89
CA GLY A 127 -40.41 25.46 43.59
C GLY A 127 -39.61 24.47 42.74
N ILE A 128 -39.88 24.38 41.43
CA ILE A 128 -39.03 23.62 40.50
C ILE A 128 -38.03 24.61 39.94
N THR A 129 -36.81 24.66 40.47
CA THR A 129 -35.85 25.72 40.10
C THR A 129 -35.01 25.40 38.87
N HIS A 130 -34.91 24.12 38.50
CA HIS A 130 -34.08 23.65 37.38
C HIS A 130 -34.69 22.42 36.72
N ILE A 131 -34.39 22.25 35.43
CA ILE A 131 -34.60 21.00 34.68
C ILE A 131 -33.23 20.46 34.27
N THR A 132 -32.92 19.22 34.69
CA THR A 132 -31.70 18.54 34.26
C THR A 132 -31.96 17.78 32.98
N VAL A 133 -31.16 18.05 31.94
CA VAL A 133 -31.15 17.27 30.70
C VAL A 133 -29.90 16.41 30.65
N ASN A 134 -30.06 15.15 30.25
CA ASN A 134 -28.97 14.19 30.13
C ASN A 134 -28.82 13.81 28.66
N TRP A 135 -27.58 13.63 28.23
CA TRP A 135 -27.27 13.07 26.92
C TRP A 135 -26.04 12.18 27.00
N GLU A 136 -26.03 11.18 26.15
CA GLU A 136 -24.98 10.18 26.02
C GLU A 136 -24.73 9.97 24.52
N THR A 137 -23.47 9.98 24.15
CA THR A 137 -23.02 9.71 22.78
C THR A 137 -21.93 8.65 22.82
N GLU A 138 -21.87 7.85 21.77
CA GLU A 138 -20.91 6.77 21.62
C GLU A 138 -20.29 6.87 20.22
N VAL A 139 -18.97 6.81 20.16
CA VAL A 139 -18.19 6.86 18.91
C VAL A 139 -17.25 5.65 18.89
N GLN A 140 -17.20 4.97 17.76
CA GLN A 140 -16.23 3.91 17.52
C GLN A 140 -14.88 4.53 17.16
N ARG A 141 -13.79 4.06 17.78
CA ARG A 141 -12.42 4.47 17.45
C ARG A 141 -12.12 4.02 16.03
N ALA A 142 -11.67 4.96 15.19
CA ALA A 142 -11.17 4.63 13.87
C ALA A 142 -9.76 4.05 14.04
N ARG A 143 -9.58 2.76 13.78
CA ARG A 143 -8.25 2.19 13.52
C ARG A 143 -8.15 1.87 12.04
N SER A 144 -7.10 2.39 11.42
CA SER A 144 -6.86 2.08 10.02
C SER A 144 -6.30 0.67 9.85
N ARG A 145 -6.79 -0.04 8.83
CA ARG A 145 -6.19 -1.30 8.36
C ARG A 145 -4.85 -1.01 7.70
N LEU A 146 -3.93 -1.96 7.72
CA LEU A 146 -2.59 -1.84 7.15
C LEU A 146 -2.38 -2.89 6.05
N GLU A 147 -1.96 -2.43 4.89
CA GLU A 147 -1.36 -3.24 3.85
C GLU A 147 0.11 -2.86 3.74
N LEU A 148 0.99 -3.83 3.99
CA LEU A 148 2.43 -3.66 3.96
C LEU A 148 3.03 -4.58 2.90
N VAL A 149 3.92 -4.07 2.07
CA VAL A 149 4.75 -4.90 1.19
C VAL A 149 6.23 -4.76 1.57
N MET A 150 6.89 -5.90 1.80
CA MET A 150 8.33 -5.96 2.05
C MET A 150 9.04 -6.28 0.74
N VAL A 151 9.85 -5.33 0.25
CA VAL A 151 10.66 -5.44 -0.96
C VAL A 151 12.10 -5.71 -0.51
N LEU A 152 12.49 -6.98 -0.52
CA LEU A 152 13.70 -7.44 0.16
C LEU A 152 14.73 -7.98 -0.84
N ASP A 153 15.93 -7.41 -0.78
CA ASP A 153 17.08 -7.83 -1.57
C ASP A 153 17.56 -9.23 -1.14
N ASN A 154 17.60 -10.17 -2.08
CA ASN A 154 18.14 -11.51 -1.88
C ASN A 154 19.28 -11.82 -2.85
N THR A 155 20.07 -10.81 -3.20
CA THR A 155 21.17 -10.94 -4.16
C THR A 155 22.36 -11.68 -3.56
N GLY A 156 23.34 -12.05 -4.40
CA GLY A 156 24.50 -12.81 -3.94
C GLY A 156 25.33 -12.11 -2.84
N SER A 157 25.31 -10.77 -2.77
CA SER A 157 25.96 -10.00 -1.70
C SER A 157 25.35 -10.22 -0.32
N MET A 158 24.09 -10.68 -0.26
CA MET A 158 23.38 -11.05 0.96
C MET A 158 23.75 -12.43 1.52
N SER A 159 24.66 -13.17 0.88
CA SER A 159 25.03 -14.51 1.32
C SER A 159 25.62 -14.54 2.75
N GLY A 160 25.55 -15.72 3.38
CA GLY A 160 26.05 -15.93 4.74
C GLY A 160 25.13 -15.35 5.81
N SER A 161 25.69 -14.61 6.77
CA SER A 161 24.96 -14.08 7.93
C SER A 161 24.03 -12.91 7.59
N LYS A 162 24.18 -12.29 6.41
CA LYS A 162 23.36 -11.15 6.03
C LYS A 162 21.91 -11.56 5.74
N ILE A 163 21.70 -12.58 4.91
CA ILE A 163 20.36 -13.09 4.59
C ILE A 163 19.68 -13.68 5.83
N SER A 164 20.42 -14.32 6.75
CA SER A 164 19.82 -14.78 8.01
C SER A 164 19.37 -13.60 8.88
N SER A 165 20.19 -12.56 9.01
CA SER A 165 19.83 -11.34 9.77
C SER A 165 18.63 -10.61 9.17
N LEU A 166 18.53 -10.59 7.83
CA LEU A 166 17.38 -10.04 7.11
C LEU A 166 16.12 -10.83 7.43
N ARG A 167 16.17 -12.16 7.35
CA ARG A 167 15.04 -13.05 7.66
C ARG A 167 14.56 -12.83 9.09
N ASP A 168 15.46 -12.89 10.06
CA ASP A 168 15.14 -12.71 11.49
C ASP A 168 14.46 -11.33 11.74
N SER A 169 14.93 -10.28 11.07
CA SER A 169 14.38 -8.93 11.26
C SER A 169 13.03 -8.73 10.55
N ALA A 170 12.84 -9.35 9.39
CA ALA A 170 11.57 -9.32 8.65
C ALA A 170 10.47 -10.14 9.35
N GLU A 171 10.84 -11.28 9.94
CA GLU A 171 9.94 -12.06 10.80
C GLU A 171 9.51 -11.27 12.03
N LEU A 172 10.44 -10.57 12.67
CA LEU A 172 10.15 -9.70 13.81
C LEU A 172 9.14 -8.59 13.45
N LEU A 173 9.30 -7.94 12.30
CA LEU A 173 8.32 -6.96 11.82
C LEU A 173 6.94 -7.59 11.62
N THR A 174 6.90 -8.79 11.02
CA THR A 174 5.67 -9.54 10.78
C THR A 174 4.98 -9.90 12.10
N GLU A 175 5.75 -10.36 13.10
CA GLU A 175 5.28 -10.68 14.45
C GLU A 175 4.67 -9.46 15.14
N ILE A 176 5.42 -8.35 15.26
CA ILE A 176 4.95 -7.14 15.96
C ILE A 176 3.66 -6.59 15.33
N LEU A 177 3.57 -6.56 14.00
CA LEU A 177 2.40 -6.02 13.32
C LEU A 177 1.16 -6.91 13.48
N HIS A 178 1.32 -8.23 13.43
CA HIS A 178 0.21 -9.16 13.64
C HIS A 178 -0.21 -9.27 15.10
N GLU A 179 0.70 -9.12 16.07
CA GLU A 179 0.35 -9.00 17.49
C GLU A 179 -0.43 -7.71 17.80
N ALA A 180 -0.14 -6.64 17.07
CA ALA A 180 -0.88 -5.38 17.14
C ALA A 180 -2.18 -5.38 16.32
N ALA A 181 -2.54 -6.48 15.67
CA ALA A 181 -3.82 -6.64 14.97
C ALA A 181 -4.86 -7.27 15.90
N GLU A 182 -6.08 -6.73 15.91
CA GLU A 182 -7.17 -7.30 16.73
C GLU A 182 -7.91 -8.37 15.93
N GLU A 183 -8.18 -8.07 14.65
CA GLU A 183 -8.74 -9.02 13.71
C GLU A 183 -7.69 -9.46 12.67
N PRO A 184 -7.72 -10.72 12.19
CA PRO A 184 -6.78 -11.21 11.20
C PRO A 184 -6.69 -10.32 9.95
N GLY A 185 -7.79 -9.66 9.56
CA GLY A 185 -7.86 -8.80 8.37
C GLY A 185 -7.26 -7.40 8.52
N ASP A 186 -6.89 -6.99 9.74
CA ASP A 186 -6.42 -5.62 9.98
C ASP A 186 -5.02 -5.36 9.45
N VAL A 187 -4.23 -6.42 9.33
CA VAL A 187 -2.86 -6.37 8.81
C VAL A 187 -2.73 -7.42 7.72
N ARG A 188 -2.40 -6.97 6.51
CA ARG A 188 -2.01 -7.83 5.40
C ARG A 188 -0.60 -7.49 4.97
N ILE A 189 0.24 -8.51 4.87
CA ILE A 189 1.64 -8.38 4.51
C ILE A 189 1.88 -9.14 3.21
N GLY A 190 2.63 -8.53 2.29
CA GLY A 190 3.11 -9.14 1.06
C GLY A 190 4.63 -9.12 1.04
N LEU A 191 5.24 -10.03 0.27
CA LEU A 191 6.69 -10.15 0.17
C LEU A 191 7.11 -10.18 -1.30
N VAL A 192 8.04 -9.30 -1.66
CA VAL A 192 8.68 -9.23 -2.97
C VAL A 192 10.19 -9.44 -2.79
N PRO A 193 10.66 -10.71 -2.89
CA PRO A 193 12.07 -11.00 -3.03
C PRO A 193 12.55 -10.54 -4.41
N PHE A 194 13.70 -9.87 -4.50
CA PHE A 194 14.25 -9.44 -5.78
C PHE A 194 15.76 -9.64 -5.90
N ALA A 195 16.18 -9.99 -7.11
CA ALA A 195 17.56 -10.03 -7.53
C ALA A 195 17.67 -9.42 -8.93
N ALA A 196 18.17 -10.16 -9.93
CA ALA A 196 18.33 -9.65 -11.28
C ALA A 196 16.96 -9.48 -11.98
N THR A 197 16.04 -10.37 -11.60
CA THR A 197 14.64 -10.47 -12.00
C THR A 197 13.79 -10.65 -10.75
N VAL A 198 12.46 -10.71 -10.94
CA VAL A 198 11.49 -11.01 -9.88
C VAL A 198 10.68 -12.22 -10.30
N ASN A 199 10.49 -13.16 -9.36
CA ASN A 199 9.72 -14.38 -9.55
C ASN A 199 8.26 -14.16 -9.13
N VAL A 200 7.32 -14.22 -10.07
CA VAL A 200 5.87 -14.10 -9.79
C VAL A 200 5.25 -15.45 -9.37
N GLY A 201 5.94 -16.54 -9.66
CA GLY A 201 5.55 -17.92 -9.37
C GLY A 201 5.02 -18.65 -10.59
N THR A 202 5.37 -19.94 -10.69
CA THR A 202 5.01 -20.82 -11.81
C THR A 202 3.50 -21.03 -11.95
N ARG A 203 2.71 -20.77 -10.91
CA ARG A 203 1.23 -20.81 -10.97
C ARG A 203 0.62 -19.87 -12.02
N PHE A 204 1.37 -18.87 -12.48
CA PHE A 204 0.94 -17.90 -13.48
C PHE A 204 1.39 -18.25 -14.90
N GLU A 205 1.93 -19.45 -15.11
CA GLU A 205 2.31 -19.96 -16.43
C GLU A 205 1.16 -19.79 -17.42
N ARG A 206 1.47 -19.18 -18.58
CA ARG A 206 0.53 -18.94 -19.70
C ARG A 206 -0.77 -18.22 -19.31
N THR A 207 -0.77 -17.46 -18.22
CA THR A 207 -1.89 -16.57 -17.89
C THR A 207 -1.99 -15.44 -18.90
N TRP A 208 -3.20 -14.89 -19.10
CA TRP A 208 -3.48 -13.93 -20.17
C TRP A 208 -2.63 -12.65 -20.11
N TRP A 209 -2.19 -12.25 -18.91
CA TRP A 209 -1.36 -11.06 -18.70
C TRP A 209 0.14 -11.33 -18.87
N LEU A 210 0.54 -12.61 -18.92
CA LEU A 210 1.91 -13.10 -19.12
C LEU A 210 2.14 -13.57 -20.58
N ASP A 211 1.62 -12.77 -21.51
CA ASP A 211 1.85 -12.88 -22.96
C ASP A 211 1.93 -14.32 -23.53
N PRO A 212 0.86 -15.13 -23.39
CA PRO A 212 0.87 -16.53 -23.81
C PRO A 212 1.03 -16.71 -25.32
N ASP A 213 0.65 -15.70 -26.10
CA ASP A 213 0.64 -15.71 -27.57
C ASP A 213 1.81 -14.90 -28.19
N GLY A 214 2.76 -14.43 -27.39
CA GLY A 214 3.92 -13.65 -27.88
C GLY A 214 3.57 -12.35 -28.60
N ARG A 215 2.58 -11.62 -28.10
CA ARG A 215 2.05 -10.39 -28.69
C ARG A 215 2.78 -9.13 -28.22
N SER A 216 3.50 -9.19 -27.11
CA SER A 216 4.25 -8.04 -26.60
C SER A 216 5.35 -7.64 -27.59
N PRO A 217 5.56 -6.33 -27.89
CA PRO A 217 6.61 -5.90 -28.82
C PRO A 217 8.04 -6.24 -28.36
N ILE A 218 8.23 -6.53 -27.07
CA ILE A 218 9.51 -6.93 -26.49
C ILE A 218 9.67 -8.45 -26.38
N HIS A 219 8.66 -9.24 -26.81
CA HIS A 219 8.74 -10.69 -26.77
C HIS A 219 9.83 -11.18 -27.73
N ALA A 220 10.79 -11.94 -27.20
CA ALA A 220 11.96 -12.41 -27.95
C ALA A 220 12.70 -11.30 -28.73
N ASP A 221 12.83 -10.09 -28.17
CA ASP A 221 13.51 -8.98 -28.87
C ASP A 221 14.97 -9.29 -29.23
N TRP A 222 15.63 -10.11 -28.40
CA TRP A 222 16.96 -10.67 -28.64
C TRP A 222 17.07 -11.45 -29.96
N ALA A 223 15.94 -12.01 -30.44
CA ALA A 223 15.81 -12.71 -31.70
C ALA A 223 15.28 -11.84 -32.85
N GLY A 224 14.98 -10.57 -32.58
CA GLY A 224 14.28 -9.66 -33.49
C GLY A 224 12.76 -9.83 -33.53
N GLY A 225 12.18 -10.50 -32.53
CA GLY A 225 10.75 -10.77 -32.41
C GLY A 225 10.42 -12.26 -32.44
N THR A 226 9.13 -12.57 -32.59
CA THR A 226 8.56 -13.94 -32.51
C THR A 226 8.60 -14.71 -33.83
N SER A 227 9.36 -14.23 -34.82
CA SER A 227 9.52 -14.89 -36.11
C SER A 227 10.94 -14.75 -36.63
N VAL A 228 11.58 -15.87 -36.99
CA VAL A 228 12.92 -15.90 -37.59
C VAL A 228 12.87 -16.63 -38.92
N ASP A 229 13.48 -16.04 -39.95
CA ASP A 229 13.69 -16.68 -41.24
C ASP A 229 14.95 -17.53 -41.21
N VAL A 230 14.80 -18.84 -41.38
CA VAL A 230 15.91 -19.79 -41.46
C VAL A 230 16.19 -20.13 -42.92
N GLU A 231 17.40 -19.80 -43.38
CA GLU A 231 17.86 -20.13 -44.73
C GLU A 231 18.63 -21.45 -44.74
N THR A 232 18.16 -22.41 -45.54
CA THR A 232 18.87 -23.67 -45.78
C THR A 232 19.43 -23.70 -47.20
N GLU A 233 20.76 -23.76 -47.34
CA GLU A 233 21.42 -23.91 -48.65
C GLU A 233 21.62 -25.40 -48.98
N THR A 234 20.95 -25.89 -50.02
CA THR A 234 21.18 -27.24 -50.56
C THR A 234 21.95 -27.17 -51.88
N CYS A 235 23.14 -27.77 -51.90
CA CYS A 235 24.00 -27.76 -53.09
C CYS A 235 24.09 -29.14 -53.74
N THR A 236 23.85 -29.18 -55.06
CA THR A 236 24.01 -30.39 -55.87
C THR A 236 25.18 -30.24 -56.85
N GLY A 237 25.86 -31.34 -57.15
CA GLY A 237 27.03 -31.37 -58.05
C GLY A 237 28.38 -31.19 -57.35
N ARG A 238 29.48 -31.21 -58.13
CA ARG A 238 30.86 -31.07 -57.63
C ARG A 238 31.62 -29.96 -58.37
N ARG A 239 32.50 -29.25 -57.66
CA ARG A 239 33.41 -28.21 -58.20
C ARG A 239 32.64 -27.20 -59.07
N ARG A 240 33.02 -27.03 -60.34
CA ARG A 240 32.45 -26.04 -61.28
C ARG A 240 30.99 -26.29 -61.71
N ARG A 241 30.39 -27.43 -61.33
CA ARG A 241 28.97 -27.74 -61.55
C ARG A 241 28.13 -27.67 -60.27
N ARG A 242 28.69 -27.15 -59.16
CA ARG A 242 27.94 -26.94 -57.92
C ARG A 242 26.83 -25.92 -58.19
N ARG A 243 25.58 -26.33 -58.05
CA ARG A 243 24.41 -25.45 -58.02
C ARG A 243 23.84 -25.52 -56.62
N CYS A 244 23.67 -24.35 -56.01
CA CYS A 244 23.08 -24.23 -54.70
C CYS A 244 21.70 -23.59 -54.86
N THR A 245 20.73 -24.13 -54.13
CA THR A 245 19.40 -23.59 -53.99
C THR A 245 19.19 -23.28 -52.52
N THR A 246 18.83 -22.03 -52.22
CA THR A 246 18.47 -21.61 -50.87
C THR A 246 16.95 -21.68 -50.74
N THR A 247 16.48 -22.31 -49.66
CA THR A 247 15.09 -22.26 -49.23
C THR A 247 15.01 -21.49 -47.92
N THR A 248 14.04 -20.58 -47.82
CA THR A 248 13.77 -19.81 -46.60
C THR A 248 12.50 -20.33 -45.95
N GLU A 249 12.57 -20.67 -44.68
CA GLU A 249 11.44 -21.09 -43.86
C GLU A 249 11.29 -20.12 -42.69
N THR A 250 10.08 -19.59 -42.48
CA THR A 250 9.80 -18.70 -41.34
C THR A 250 9.32 -19.54 -40.17
N ILE A 251 10.08 -19.54 -39.08
CA ILE A 251 9.72 -20.18 -37.82
C ILE A 251 9.08 -19.12 -36.93
N ASN A 252 7.84 -19.37 -36.49
CA ASN A 252 7.19 -18.56 -35.45
C ASN A 252 7.33 -19.27 -34.11
N PHE A 253 7.65 -18.52 -33.07
CA PHE A 253 7.87 -19.07 -31.73
C PHE A 253 7.57 -18.01 -30.67
N THR A 254 7.31 -18.47 -29.47
CA THR A 254 7.24 -17.71 -28.22
C THR A 254 8.26 -18.27 -27.24
N HIS A 255 8.57 -17.55 -26.16
CA HIS A 255 9.38 -18.10 -25.07
C HIS A 255 8.79 -19.40 -24.50
N TRP A 256 7.46 -19.54 -24.54
CA TRP A 256 6.77 -20.74 -24.12
C TRP A 256 7.05 -21.94 -25.03
N ASP A 257 7.04 -21.71 -26.36
CA ASP A 257 7.40 -22.75 -27.32
C ASP A 257 8.85 -23.18 -27.13
N LEU A 258 9.76 -22.26 -26.80
CA LEU A 258 11.16 -22.60 -26.52
C LEU A 258 11.31 -23.49 -25.28
N PHE A 259 10.55 -23.22 -24.21
CA PHE A 259 10.51 -24.11 -23.04
C PHE A 259 9.94 -25.49 -23.40
N ASP A 260 8.83 -25.54 -24.16
CA ASP A 260 8.21 -26.80 -24.57
C ASP A 260 9.12 -27.65 -25.48
N ASP A 261 9.92 -27.00 -26.32
CA ASP A 261 10.84 -27.65 -27.26
C ASP A 261 12.08 -28.25 -26.56
N MET A 262 12.48 -27.71 -25.41
CA MET A 262 13.62 -28.20 -24.63
C MET A 262 13.24 -29.37 -23.70
N ARG A 263 14.18 -30.30 -23.49
CA ARG A 263 13.96 -31.45 -22.60
C ARG A 263 14.15 -31.08 -21.13
N TYR A 264 13.12 -31.32 -20.32
CA TYR A 264 13.13 -31.17 -18.86
C TYR A 264 13.31 -29.75 -18.35
N GLU A 265 13.07 -28.75 -19.21
CA GLU A 265 13.14 -27.34 -18.84
C GLU A 265 11.73 -26.79 -18.70
N GLU A 266 11.47 -26.17 -17.55
CA GLU A 266 10.20 -25.49 -17.28
C GLU A 266 10.50 -24.05 -16.87
N TRP A 267 9.55 -23.15 -17.10
CA TRP A 267 9.67 -21.77 -16.66
C TRP A 267 9.64 -21.68 -15.13
N GLU A 268 10.68 -21.11 -14.51
CA GLU A 268 10.82 -21.07 -13.04
C GLU A 268 10.04 -19.94 -12.35
N GLY A 269 9.29 -19.15 -13.11
CA GLY A 269 8.38 -18.14 -12.57
C GLY A 269 8.84 -16.69 -12.70
N CYS A 270 10.01 -16.40 -13.30
CA CYS A 270 10.49 -15.03 -13.47
C CYS A 270 9.93 -14.33 -14.69
N VAL A 271 9.89 -13.00 -14.62
CA VAL A 271 9.37 -12.17 -15.71
C VAL A 271 10.38 -11.11 -16.11
N GLU A 272 10.26 -10.67 -17.36
CA GLU A 272 11.03 -9.54 -17.86
C GLU A 272 10.40 -8.20 -17.47
N ALA A 273 11.22 -7.15 -17.43
CA ALA A 273 10.79 -5.79 -17.27
C ALA A 273 10.04 -5.33 -18.54
N ARG A 274 8.86 -4.74 -18.34
CA ARG A 274 8.10 -4.09 -19.42
C ARG A 274 8.85 -2.90 -20.01
N SER A 275 8.40 -2.39 -21.16
CA SER A 275 8.98 -1.19 -21.76
C SER A 275 8.85 0.03 -20.83
N ILE A 276 9.91 0.86 -20.76
CA ILE A 276 9.88 2.12 -19.99
C ILE A 276 8.77 3.03 -20.54
N PRO A 277 7.90 3.61 -19.69
CA PRO A 277 7.98 3.69 -18.22
C PRO A 277 7.25 2.58 -17.44
N MET A 278 6.63 1.61 -18.13
CA MET A 278 5.78 0.58 -17.53
C MET A 278 6.54 -0.49 -16.74
N ASP A 279 7.87 -0.48 -16.78
CA ASP A 279 8.75 -1.37 -15.98
C ASP A 279 8.50 -1.21 -14.48
N ILE A 280 8.20 0.00 -14.00
CA ILE A 280 8.10 0.31 -12.56
C ILE A 280 6.74 0.82 -12.09
N ASP A 281 5.80 1.09 -13.01
CA ASP A 281 4.51 1.68 -12.66
C ASP A 281 3.40 0.63 -12.41
N ASN A 282 2.21 1.12 -12.04
CA ASN A 282 1.02 0.31 -11.84
C ASN A 282 0.15 0.16 -13.10
N THR A 283 0.69 0.29 -14.31
CA THR A 283 -0.09 0.11 -15.55
C THR A 283 -0.65 -1.32 -15.60
N VAL A 284 -1.97 -1.46 -15.75
CA VAL A 284 -2.65 -2.76 -15.78
C VAL A 284 -2.43 -3.44 -17.13
N PRO A 285 -2.06 -4.73 -17.17
CA PRO A 285 -1.96 -5.49 -18.41
C PRO A 285 -3.28 -5.53 -19.19
N SER A 286 -3.20 -5.47 -20.53
CA SER A 286 -4.37 -5.50 -21.41
C SER A 286 -4.05 -6.18 -22.74
N THR A 287 -4.90 -7.11 -23.16
CA THR A 287 -4.78 -7.78 -24.47
C THR A 287 -5.07 -6.86 -25.67
N GLY A 288 -5.71 -5.71 -25.41
CA GLY A 288 -5.92 -4.64 -26.40
C GLY A 288 -4.71 -3.74 -26.60
N SER A 289 -3.77 -3.74 -25.65
CA SER A 289 -2.52 -2.97 -25.65
C SER A 289 -1.36 -3.91 -25.29
N PRO A 290 -0.90 -4.77 -26.23
CA PRO A 290 0.06 -5.84 -25.96
C PRO A 290 1.38 -5.37 -25.32
N GLU A 291 1.77 -4.11 -25.51
CA GLU A 291 2.93 -3.48 -24.84
C GLU A 291 2.83 -3.45 -23.32
N THR A 292 1.63 -3.61 -22.76
CA THR A 292 1.38 -3.64 -21.31
C THR A 292 1.54 -5.03 -20.69
N LEU A 293 1.60 -6.08 -21.52
CA LEU A 293 1.73 -7.46 -21.09
C LEU A 293 3.14 -7.72 -20.52
N PHE A 294 3.22 -8.62 -19.55
CA PHE A 294 4.50 -9.13 -19.07
C PHE A 294 4.98 -10.26 -19.99
N VAL A 295 6.30 -10.32 -20.20
CA VAL A 295 6.93 -11.40 -20.97
C VAL A 295 7.55 -12.39 -19.98
N PRO A 296 7.33 -13.71 -20.12
CA PRO A 296 8.01 -14.71 -19.30
C PRO A 296 9.53 -14.59 -19.52
N TYR A 297 10.30 -14.62 -18.44
CA TYR A 297 11.74 -14.54 -18.53
C TYR A 297 12.31 -15.76 -19.26
N PHE A 298 13.13 -15.49 -20.28
CA PHE A 298 13.88 -16.50 -21.01
C PHE A 298 15.26 -15.93 -21.34
N ALA A 299 16.30 -16.43 -20.68
CA ALA A 299 17.68 -16.09 -21.02
C ALA A 299 18.14 -16.92 -22.21
N PRO A 300 18.32 -16.34 -23.41
CA PRO A 300 18.67 -17.13 -24.59
C PRO A 300 20.04 -17.77 -24.44
N ASP A 301 20.21 -18.88 -25.16
CA ASP A 301 21.48 -19.54 -25.34
C ASP A 301 22.44 -18.64 -26.13
N GLU A 302 23.56 -18.31 -25.50
CA GLU A 302 24.60 -17.44 -26.03
C GLU A 302 25.60 -18.21 -26.89
N PRO A 303 26.33 -17.53 -27.80
CA PRO A 303 27.26 -18.22 -28.69
C PRO A 303 28.38 -19.01 -27.98
N ASP A 304 28.56 -20.28 -28.34
CA ASP A 304 29.62 -21.18 -27.86
C ASP A 304 31.08 -20.65 -28.04
N ASN A 305 32.04 -21.32 -27.40
CA ASN A 305 33.50 -21.22 -27.66
C ASN A 305 34.13 -19.84 -27.40
N ASP A 306 33.50 -19.00 -26.61
CA ASP A 306 34.07 -17.74 -26.11
C ASP A 306 33.62 -17.51 -24.66
N SER A 307 34.58 -17.45 -23.74
CA SER A 307 34.34 -17.35 -22.30
C SER A 307 33.65 -16.05 -21.85
N ASP A 308 33.53 -15.07 -22.74
CA ASP A 308 32.79 -13.84 -22.47
C ASP A 308 31.27 -14.01 -22.64
N TYR A 309 30.83 -15.07 -23.34
CA TYR A 309 29.46 -15.57 -23.34
C TYR A 309 29.32 -16.62 -22.26
N ARG A 310 28.41 -16.38 -21.31
CA ARG A 310 28.29 -17.19 -20.10
C ARG A 310 27.15 -18.16 -20.16
N ASN A 311 26.10 -17.88 -20.93
CA ASN A 311 24.91 -18.71 -21.00
C ASN A 311 24.93 -19.57 -22.27
N ASP A 312 26.03 -20.29 -22.54
CA ASP A 312 26.23 -21.16 -23.70
C ASP A 312 25.85 -22.62 -23.38
N TYR A 313 24.56 -22.84 -23.15
CA TYR A 313 24.02 -24.11 -22.64
C TYR A 313 23.58 -25.10 -23.73
N LEU A 314 23.51 -24.67 -24.98
CA LEU A 314 23.20 -25.49 -26.17
C LEU A 314 24.27 -25.29 -27.24
N SER A 315 24.42 -26.28 -28.12
CA SER A 315 25.27 -26.08 -29.29
C SER A 315 24.61 -25.09 -30.24
N ASP A 316 25.37 -24.14 -30.80
CA ASP A 316 24.79 -23.13 -31.71
C ASP A 316 24.05 -23.73 -32.91
N GLY A 317 24.41 -24.95 -33.34
CA GLY A 317 23.88 -25.62 -34.53
C GLY A 317 24.31 -25.00 -35.86
N VAL A 318 24.78 -23.76 -35.87
CA VAL A 318 25.24 -23.01 -37.04
C VAL A 318 26.55 -22.27 -36.77
N SER A 319 27.28 -21.96 -37.83
CA SER A 319 28.43 -21.05 -37.78
C SER A 319 28.05 -19.69 -38.34
N GLY A 320 28.58 -18.60 -37.80
CA GLY A 320 28.31 -17.27 -38.34
C GLY A 320 28.64 -16.16 -37.36
N SER A 321 27.98 -15.02 -37.56
CA SER A 321 27.97 -13.91 -36.61
C SER A 321 27.29 -14.31 -35.29
N THR A 322 27.46 -13.47 -34.27
CA THR A 322 26.73 -13.60 -33.01
C THR A 322 25.21 -13.67 -33.23
N ASP A 323 24.69 -12.90 -34.19
CA ASP A 323 23.26 -12.88 -34.49
C ASP A 323 22.78 -14.20 -35.12
N ASP A 324 23.54 -14.75 -36.06
CA ASP A 324 23.23 -16.04 -36.71
C ASP A 324 23.11 -17.18 -35.67
N ARG A 325 24.02 -17.19 -34.70
CA ARG A 325 24.11 -18.23 -33.65
C ARG A 325 23.08 -18.04 -32.55
N LEU A 326 22.84 -16.80 -32.14
CA LEU A 326 21.83 -16.48 -31.14
C LEU A 326 20.42 -16.78 -31.65
N ARG A 327 20.11 -16.40 -32.90
CA ARG A 327 18.77 -16.53 -33.51
C ARG A 327 18.45 -17.89 -34.09
N ASN A 328 19.36 -18.87 -34.01
CA ASN A 328 19.12 -20.21 -34.52
C ASN A 328 18.13 -20.98 -33.63
N ILE A 329 16.83 -20.70 -33.77
CA ILE A 329 15.75 -21.32 -32.97
C ILE A 329 15.75 -22.85 -32.99
N PRO A 330 16.06 -23.55 -34.11
CA PRO A 330 16.13 -25.02 -34.11
C PRO A 330 17.11 -25.63 -33.10
N LYS A 331 18.02 -24.87 -32.49
CA LYS A 331 18.92 -25.39 -31.44
C LYS A 331 18.19 -25.81 -30.16
N TYR A 332 17.01 -25.25 -29.89
CA TYR A 332 16.23 -25.57 -28.70
C TYR A 332 15.45 -26.89 -28.82
N GLU A 333 15.15 -27.34 -30.04
CA GLU A 333 14.33 -28.53 -30.32
C GLU A 333 15.00 -29.82 -29.82
N ASP A 334 14.34 -30.52 -28.89
CA ASP A 334 14.69 -31.85 -28.38
C ASP A 334 16.11 -31.94 -27.77
N ASN A 335 16.66 -30.80 -27.33
CA ASN A 335 17.97 -30.71 -26.68
C ASN A 335 17.87 -30.59 -25.16
N TYR A 336 18.95 -30.95 -24.46
CA TYR A 336 19.05 -30.91 -23.00
C TYR A 336 20.01 -29.80 -22.57
N VAL A 337 19.60 -29.03 -21.56
CA VAL A 337 20.37 -27.93 -20.98
C VAL A 337 21.45 -28.47 -20.03
N ARG A 338 22.64 -27.88 -20.06
CA ARG A 338 23.76 -28.24 -19.17
C ARG A 338 23.66 -27.51 -17.83
N ASP A 339 23.92 -28.21 -16.73
CA ASP A 339 23.65 -27.79 -15.33
C ASP A 339 23.67 -26.28 -15.00
N ASP A 340 24.79 -25.61 -14.68
CA ASP A 340 24.76 -24.27 -14.05
C ASP A 340 24.24 -23.10 -14.95
N TYR A 341 23.78 -23.37 -16.17
CA TYR A 341 23.33 -22.41 -17.19
C TYR A 341 21.98 -22.80 -17.76
N GLY A 342 21.29 -21.90 -18.46
CA GLY A 342 20.00 -22.23 -19.05
C GLY A 342 19.05 -21.06 -19.27
N PRO A 343 17.83 -21.36 -19.73
CA PRO A 343 16.79 -20.36 -19.99
C PRO A 343 16.34 -19.64 -18.71
N ASN A 344 16.49 -20.27 -17.55
CA ASN A 344 16.18 -19.69 -16.25
C ASN A 344 17.38 -19.02 -15.57
N MET A 345 18.53 -18.88 -16.26
CA MET A 345 19.72 -18.25 -15.68
C MET A 345 19.36 -16.88 -15.08
N ARG A 346 19.73 -16.61 -13.82
CA ARG A 346 19.36 -15.38 -13.07
C ARG A 346 17.91 -15.29 -12.57
N CYS A 347 17.05 -16.27 -12.80
CA CYS A 347 15.79 -16.44 -12.09
C CYS A 347 16.01 -17.06 -10.69
N THR A 348 16.77 -16.39 -9.84
CA THR A 348 17.28 -16.98 -8.58
C THR A 348 16.44 -16.66 -7.35
N THR A 349 15.30 -15.99 -7.55
CA THR A 349 14.46 -15.50 -6.44
C THR A 349 13.32 -16.46 -6.14
N THR A 350 12.92 -16.52 -4.87
CA THR A 350 11.69 -17.21 -4.49
C THR A 350 10.47 -16.42 -4.96
N PRO A 351 9.33 -17.09 -5.26
CA PRO A 351 8.13 -16.41 -5.72
C PRO A 351 7.61 -15.32 -4.77
N ILE A 352 7.07 -14.25 -5.34
CA ILE A 352 6.30 -13.23 -4.63
C ILE A 352 5.18 -13.89 -3.81
N THR A 353 5.03 -13.42 -2.58
CA THR A 353 3.86 -13.71 -1.75
C THR A 353 2.90 -12.54 -1.83
N ALA A 354 1.68 -12.82 -2.29
CA ALA A 354 0.58 -11.85 -2.32
C ALA A 354 0.25 -11.33 -0.91
N LEU A 355 -0.48 -10.22 -0.83
CA LEU A 355 -0.96 -9.70 0.45
C LEU A 355 -1.79 -10.76 1.19
N THR A 356 -1.38 -11.12 2.40
CA THR A 356 -2.06 -12.12 3.22
C THR A 356 -2.10 -11.70 4.68
N SER A 357 -3.16 -12.11 5.38
CA SER A 357 -3.30 -11.99 6.84
C SER A 357 -2.59 -13.13 7.61
N SER A 358 -2.03 -14.10 6.88
CA SER A 358 -1.40 -15.27 7.47
C SER A 358 0.08 -15.04 7.76
N SER A 359 0.40 -14.73 9.03
CA SER A 359 1.78 -14.63 9.53
C SER A 359 2.62 -15.88 9.19
N SER A 360 2.05 -17.08 9.31
CA SER A 360 2.75 -18.32 8.98
C SER A 360 3.11 -18.45 7.50
N THR A 361 2.26 -17.94 6.60
CA THR A 361 2.51 -17.93 5.16
C THR A 361 3.68 -17.01 4.84
N ILE A 362 3.69 -15.80 5.42
CA ILE A 362 4.75 -14.82 5.22
C ILE A 362 6.08 -15.29 5.83
N ASN A 363 6.08 -15.80 7.07
CA ASN A 363 7.30 -16.32 7.70
C ASN A 363 7.87 -17.53 6.93
N THR A 364 7.01 -18.38 6.37
CA THR A 364 7.46 -19.48 5.49
C THR A 364 8.14 -18.94 4.23
N ALA A 365 7.59 -17.89 3.62
CA ALA A 365 8.18 -17.26 2.45
C ALA A 365 9.52 -16.58 2.76
N ILE A 366 9.60 -15.82 3.86
CA ILE A 366 10.83 -15.18 4.34
C ILE A 366 11.94 -16.24 4.53
N ASN A 367 11.63 -17.34 5.22
CA ASN A 367 12.59 -18.41 5.49
C ASN A 367 13.13 -19.10 4.24
N ARG A 368 12.40 -19.07 3.12
CA ARG A 368 12.83 -19.69 1.86
C ARG A 368 13.80 -18.80 1.05
N MET A 369 13.90 -17.51 1.35
CA MET A 369 14.67 -16.56 0.55
C MET A 369 16.18 -16.87 0.49
N GLY A 370 16.67 -17.45 -0.61
CA GLY A 370 18.11 -17.68 -0.82
C GLY A 370 18.82 -16.44 -1.38
N ALA A 371 20.10 -16.27 -1.02
CA ALA A 371 20.94 -15.17 -1.53
C ALA A 371 21.64 -15.57 -2.85
N SER A 372 21.21 -15.02 -3.98
CA SER A 372 21.80 -15.29 -5.30
C SER A 372 21.40 -14.23 -6.34
N GLY A 373 22.19 -14.08 -7.41
CA GLY A 373 21.95 -13.12 -8.48
C GLY A 373 22.52 -11.72 -8.23
N THR A 374 22.24 -10.79 -9.15
CA THR A 374 22.69 -9.39 -9.13
C THR A 374 21.56 -8.44 -8.73
N THR A 375 21.86 -7.24 -8.25
CA THR A 375 20.84 -6.36 -7.62
C THR A 375 20.07 -5.50 -8.62
N ASN A 376 18.76 -5.65 -8.70
CA ASN A 376 17.85 -4.81 -9.50
C ASN A 376 16.72 -4.22 -8.63
N ILE A 377 17.07 -3.26 -7.77
CA ILE A 377 16.15 -2.59 -6.85
C ILE A 377 14.92 -2.00 -7.55
N PRO A 378 14.99 -1.31 -8.71
CA PRO A 378 13.79 -0.74 -9.33
C PRO A 378 12.74 -1.79 -9.69
N GLN A 379 13.15 -3.01 -10.09
CA GLN A 379 12.21 -4.09 -10.34
C GLN A 379 11.53 -4.56 -9.05
N GLY A 380 12.27 -4.67 -7.95
CA GLY A 380 11.69 -4.95 -6.63
C GLY A 380 10.62 -3.91 -6.24
N VAL A 381 10.92 -2.62 -6.38
CA VAL A 381 9.97 -1.53 -6.05
C VAL A 381 8.75 -1.55 -6.96
N GLY A 382 8.95 -1.71 -8.27
CA GLY A 382 7.86 -1.80 -9.24
C GLY A 382 6.92 -2.97 -8.97
N TRP A 383 7.45 -4.14 -8.61
CA TRP A 383 6.64 -5.28 -8.18
C TRP A 383 6.00 -5.06 -6.82
N GLY A 384 6.66 -4.35 -5.90
CA GLY A 384 6.05 -3.90 -4.65
C GLY A 384 4.79 -3.05 -4.87
N ILE A 385 4.84 -2.11 -5.82
CA ILE A 385 3.67 -1.31 -6.22
C ILE A 385 2.54 -2.22 -6.73
N ARG A 386 2.86 -3.24 -7.54
CA ARG A 386 1.87 -4.16 -8.11
C ARG A 386 1.26 -5.11 -7.09
N VAL A 387 2.02 -5.55 -6.09
CA VAL A 387 1.50 -6.43 -5.03
C VAL A 387 0.57 -5.69 -4.07
N ILE A 388 0.80 -4.39 -3.84
CA ILE A 388 -0.06 -3.58 -2.97
C ILE A 388 -1.25 -2.95 -3.73
N SER A 389 -1.24 -3.03 -5.06
CA SER A 389 -2.33 -2.60 -5.93
C SER A 389 -3.53 -3.56 -5.83
N PRO A 390 -4.77 -3.09 -6.06
CA PRO A 390 -5.93 -3.97 -6.27
C PRO A 390 -5.95 -4.64 -7.66
N GLU A 391 -5.02 -4.26 -8.56
CA GLU A 391 -5.01 -4.68 -9.95
C GLU A 391 -4.16 -5.93 -10.19
N GLU A 392 -4.38 -6.59 -11.33
CA GLU A 392 -3.57 -7.72 -11.77
C GLU A 392 -2.07 -7.34 -11.87
N PRO A 393 -1.14 -8.24 -11.52
CA PRO A 393 -1.34 -9.68 -11.28
C PRO A 393 -1.76 -10.13 -9.88
N PHE A 394 -1.76 -9.23 -8.90
CA PHE A 394 -1.95 -9.55 -7.48
C PHE A 394 -3.09 -8.68 -6.96
N THR A 395 -4.32 -9.18 -7.06
CA THR A 395 -5.54 -8.40 -6.83
C THR A 395 -5.97 -8.33 -5.36
N GLU A 396 -5.12 -8.77 -4.43
CA GLU A 396 -5.44 -8.82 -3.00
C GLU A 396 -5.40 -7.44 -2.33
N GLY A 397 -4.79 -6.44 -2.96
CA GLY A 397 -4.74 -5.06 -2.46
C GLY A 397 -6.12 -4.40 -2.42
N THR A 398 -6.33 -3.52 -1.45
CA THR A 398 -7.56 -2.72 -1.39
C THR A 398 -7.51 -1.57 -2.38
N SER A 399 -8.69 -1.08 -2.80
CA SER A 399 -8.82 0.12 -3.64
C SER A 399 -7.98 1.30 -3.11
N TRP A 400 -7.38 2.07 -4.02
CA TRP A 400 -6.62 3.28 -3.72
C TRP A 400 -7.47 4.38 -3.07
N ASP A 401 -8.80 4.34 -3.26
CA ASP A 401 -9.72 5.33 -2.70
C ASP A 401 -10.14 5.02 -1.24
N ASP A 402 -9.79 3.84 -0.73
CA ASP A 402 -10.11 3.45 0.65
C ASP A 402 -9.19 4.18 1.64
N ARG A 403 -9.78 5.15 2.36
CA ARG A 403 -9.06 5.99 3.32
C ARG A 403 -8.83 5.32 4.67
N GLU A 404 -9.51 4.20 4.93
CA GLU A 404 -9.36 3.40 6.14
C GLU A 404 -8.17 2.44 6.02
N VAL A 405 -7.55 2.34 4.84
CA VAL A 405 -6.35 1.54 4.62
C VAL A 405 -5.11 2.43 4.51
N ILE A 406 -4.10 2.09 5.30
CA ILE A 406 -2.74 2.59 5.16
C ILE A 406 -1.99 1.61 4.25
N LYS A 407 -1.38 2.12 3.19
CA LYS A 407 -0.48 1.35 2.31
C LYS A 407 0.96 1.74 2.58
N ALA A 408 1.80 0.77 2.94
CA ALA A 408 3.20 0.96 3.26
C ALA A 408 4.11 0.00 2.48
N MET A 409 5.34 0.43 2.22
CA MET A 409 6.37 -0.36 1.56
C MET A 409 7.68 -0.24 2.33
N VAL A 410 8.32 -1.36 2.63
CA VAL A 410 9.66 -1.41 3.23
C VAL A 410 10.63 -1.97 2.21
N ILE A 411 11.59 -1.15 1.78
CA ILE A 411 12.61 -1.52 0.79
C ILE A 411 13.93 -1.73 1.51
N LEU A 412 14.57 -2.87 1.31
CA LEU A 412 15.89 -3.15 1.86
C LEU A 412 16.87 -3.57 0.75
N THR A 413 18.10 -3.05 0.83
CA THR A 413 19.22 -3.50 -0.02
C THR A 413 20.55 -3.46 0.73
N ASP A 414 21.50 -4.33 0.35
CA ASP A 414 22.88 -4.32 0.84
C ASP A 414 23.91 -3.84 -0.20
N GLY A 415 23.44 -3.39 -1.36
CA GLY A 415 24.29 -3.16 -2.52
C GLY A 415 23.83 -2.04 -3.44
N GLU A 416 24.62 -1.80 -4.47
CA GLU A 416 24.23 -0.91 -5.57
C GLU A 416 23.42 -1.69 -6.62
N ASN A 417 22.68 -0.99 -7.48
CA ASN A 417 22.10 -1.62 -8.67
C ASN A 417 23.20 -2.19 -9.60
N VAL A 418 23.01 -3.41 -10.11
CA VAL A 418 23.98 -4.13 -10.94
C VAL A 418 23.32 -4.70 -12.19
N MET A 419 23.80 -4.23 -13.34
CA MET A 419 23.69 -4.93 -14.62
C MET A 419 25.10 -5.00 -15.21
N SER A 420 25.60 -6.22 -15.43
CA SER A 420 26.98 -6.47 -15.84
C SER A 420 27.16 -6.16 -17.33
N GLY A 421 27.96 -5.16 -17.66
CA GLY A 421 28.40 -4.92 -19.03
C GLY A 421 29.43 -5.95 -19.52
N ARG A 422 29.41 -6.23 -20.82
CA ARG A 422 30.29 -7.21 -21.50
C ARG A 422 30.97 -6.59 -22.70
N SER A 423 32.19 -7.03 -23.00
CA SER A 423 32.91 -6.65 -24.21
C SER A 423 32.55 -7.55 -25.40
N THR A 424 31.28 -7.95 -25.50
CA THR A 424 30.72 -8.80 -26.55
C THR A 424 29.71 -8.01 -27.40
N ASP A 425 29.23 -8.59 -28.50
CA ASP A 425 28.18 -7.98 -29.33
C ASP A 425 26.86 -7.79 -28.55
N LEU A 426 26.63 -8.61 -27.51
CA LEU A 426 25.48 -8.53 -26.60
C LEU A 426 25.59 -7.39 -25.59
N ARG A 427 26.81 -6.88 -25.37
CA ARG A 427 27.14 -5.72 -24.52
C ARG A 427 26.83 -5.85 -23.03
N SER A 428 26.10 -6.86 -22.57
CA SER A 428 25.85 -7.15 -21.16
C SER A 428 25.51 -8.63 -20.94
N ASP A 429 25.46 -9.05 -19.67
CA ASP A 429 24.69 -10.25 -19.29
C ASP A 429 23.20 -10.03 -19.61
N TYR A 430 22.46 -11.10 -19.87
CA TYR A 430 20.99 -11.08 -19.94
C TYR A 430 20.37 -10.87 -18.55
N GLY A 431 19.26 -10.16 -18.46
CA GLY A 431 18.56 -9.86 -17.22
C GLY A 431 17.15 -9.36 -17.48
N ALA A 432 16.50 -8.75 -16.48
CA ALA A 432 15.10 -8.31 -16.63
C ALA A 432 14.87 -7.35 -17.82
N TYR A 433 15.86 -6.55 -18.21
CA TYR A 433 15.77 -5.63 -19.35
C TYR A 433 16.34 -6.23 -20.65
N GLY A 434 16.53 -7.55 -20.73
CA GLY A 434 17.22 -8.19 -21.85
C GLY A 434 18.70 -7.80 -21.94
N TYR A 435 19.27 -7.84 -23.15
CA TYR A 435 20.63 -7.35 -23.39
C TYR A 435 20.65 -5.83 -23.53
N SER A 436 21.73 -5.20 -23.06
CA SER A 436 21.90 -3.76 -23.21
C SER A 436 21.95 -3.32 -24.67
N ARG A 437 22.43 -4.15 -25.60
CA ARG A 437 22.44 -3.81 -27.04
C ARG A 437 21.05 -3.48 -27.59
N ASP A 438 19.99 -4.05 -27.02
CA ASP A 438 18.60 -3.91 -27.48
C ASP A 438 17.97 -2.61 -26.96
N GLY A 439 18.64 -1.91 -26.03
CA GLY A 439 18.30 -0.54 -25.66
C GLY A 439 17.10 -0.39 -24.74
N ARG A 440 16.53 -1.49 -24.22
CA ARG A 440 15.35 -1.49 -23.33
C ARG A 440 15.51 -0.65 -22.06
N LEU A 441 16.73 -0.52 -21.54
CA LEU A 441 17.07 0.33 -20.40
C LEU A 441 17.34 1.81 -20.79
N GLY A 442 17.08 2.20 -22.04
CA GLY A 442 17.34 3.55 -22.56
C GLY A 442 18.85 3.84 -22.78
N THR A 443 19.64 2.80 -22.99
CA THR A 443 21.07 2.90 -23.35
C THR A 443 21.51 1.61 -24.02
N THR A 444 22.46 1.71 -24.95
CA THR A 444 23.12 0.56 -25.56
C THR A 444 24.58 0.42 -25.13
N SER A 445 24.93 0.95 -23.96
CA SER A 445 26.31 0.96 -23.45
C SER A 445 26.69 -0.37 -22.81
N SER A 446 27.89 -0.86 -23.08
CA SER A 446 28.50 -1.99 -22.36
C SER A 446 29.21 -1.59 -21.06
N SER A 447 29.11 -0.33 -20.63
CA SER A 447 29.72 0.14 -19.39
C SER A 447 28.82 -0.14 -18.20
N SER A 448 29.25 -1.00 -17.27
CA SER A 448 28.51 -1.32 -16.04
C SER A 448 28.17 -0.08 -15.20
N SER A 449 29.00 0.97 -15.22
CA SER A 449 28.68 2.22 -14.53
C SER A 449 27.56 3.01 -15.22
N THR A 450 27.53 3.00 -16.54
CA THR A 450 26.43 3.63 -17.31
C THR A 450 25.12 2.88 -17.09
N LEU A 451 25.17 1.55 -17.12
CA LEU A 451 24.00 0.69 -16.87
C LEU A 451 23.47 0.88 -15.43
N ARG A 452 24.35 0.88 -14.43
CA ARG A 452 24.00 1.18 -13.03
C ARG A 452 23.36 2.56 -12.88
N ASN A 453 23.88 3.59 -13.55
CA ASN A 453 23.28 4.93 -13.50
C ASN A 453 21.87 4.97 -14.11
N ARG A 454 21.60 4.16 -15.15
CA ARG A 454 20.25 4.01 -15.69
C ARG A 454 19.33 3.30 -14.72
N LEU A 455 19.77 2.20 -14.09
CA LEU A 455 19.00 1.53 -13.04
C LEU A 455 18.72 2.45 -11.85
N ASN A 456 19.70 3.26 -11.42
CA ASN A 456 19.49 4.26 -10.37
C ASN A 456 18.42 5.29 -10.76
N SER A 457 18.41 5.72 -12.03
CA SER A 457 17.37 6.62 -12.53
C SER A 457 15.99 5.95 -12.54
N ARG A 458 15.92 4.64 -12.84
CA ARG A 458 14.68 3.87 -12.73
C ARG A 458 14.24 3.71 -11.28
N LEU A 459 15.17 3.53 -10.33
CA LEU A 459 14.85 3.44 -8.91
C LEU A 459 14.21 4.73 -8.41
N THR A 460 14.81 5.89 -8.74
CA THR A 460 14.21 7.20 -8.42
C THR A 460 12.78 7.29 -8.97
N ALA A 461 12.56 6.93 -10.24
CA ALA A 461 11.23 6.95 -10.84
C ALA A 461 10.24 6.00 -10.16
N ALA A 462 10.67 4.80 -9.77
CA ALA A 462 9.84 3.83 -9.05
C ALA A 462 9.42 4.34 -7.66
N CYS A 463 10.36 4.94 -6.91
CA CYS A 463 10.05 5.51 -5.61
C CYS A 463 9.13 6.73 -5.71
N ASP A 464 9.32 7.58 -6.73
CA ASP A 464 8.45 8.72 -7.00
C ASP A 464 7.03 8.27 -7.35
N GLU A 465 6.89 7.20 -8.13
CA GLU A 465 5.59 6.60 -8.43
C GLU A 465 4.92 6.02 -7.17
N ALA A 466 5.66 5.28 -6.33
CA ALA A 466 5.13 4.76 -5.08
C ALA A 466 4.62 5.90 -4.17
N LYS A 467 5.40 6.98 -4.02
CA LYS A 467 5.01 8.18 -3.25
C LYS A 467 3.79 8.87 -3.88
N ARG A 468 3.71 8.94 -5.21
CA ARG A 468 2.57 9.53 -5.94
C ARG A 468 1.27 8.77 -5.71
N LEU A 469 1.34 7.44 -5.59
CA LEU A 469 0.21 6.56 -5.25
C LEU A 469 -0.18 6.64 -3.77
N GLY A 470 0.53 7.42 -2.94
CA GLY A 470 0.26 7.56 -1.51
C GLY A 470 0.81 6.43 -0.66
N ILE A 471 1.71 5.60 -1.20
CA ILE A 471 2.38 4.55 -0.42
C ILE A 471 3.41 5.22 0.49
N ARG A 472 3.40 4.87 1.78
CA ARG A 472 4.44 5.26 2.74
C ARG A 472 5.66 4.36 2.56
N VAL A 473 6.75 4.93 2.03
CA VAL A 473 7.98 4.21 1.67
C VAL A 473 9.03 4.37 2.77
N TYR A 474 9.44 3.25 3.35
CA TYR A 474 10.57 3.11 4.24
C TYR A 474 11.73 2.48 3.47
N THR A 475 12.96 2.93 3.72
CA THR A 475 14.14 2.37 3.07
C THR A 475 15.22 2.02 4.09
N ILE A 476 15.87 0.88 3.87
CA ILE A 476 16.94 0.37 4.73
C ILE A 476 18.15 0.04 3.87
N THR A 477 19.31 0.58 4.22
CA THR A 477 20.59 0.12 3.68
C THR A 477 21.30 -0.76 4.69
N PHE A 478 21.68 -1.97 4.29
CA PHE A 478 22.32 -2.93 5.17
C PHE A 478 23.80 -3.13 4.81
N GLN A 479 24.71 -2.69 5.67
CA GLN A 479 26.17 -2.80 5.45
C GLN A 479 26.66 -2.18 4.12
N VAL A 480 26.01 -1.10 3.67
CA VAL A 480 26.34 -0.41 2.42
C VAL A 480 27.43 0.65 2.66
N ASN A 481 28.56 0.51 1.99
CA ASN A 481 29.66 1.48 2.07
C ASN A 481 29.52 2.66 1.08
N SER A 482 28.75 2.49 -0.01
CA SER A 482 28.58 3.49 -1.07
C SER A 482 27.73 4.67 -0.57
N SER A 483 28.32 5.87 -0.50
CA SER A 483 27.59 7.09 -0.12
C SER A 483 26.51 7.47 -1.14
N SER A 484 26.74 7.20 -2.43
CA SER A 484 25.73 7.45 -3.47
C SER A 484 24.53 6.53 -3.33
N THR A 485 24.74 5.26 -2.94
CA THR A 485 23.63 4.32 -2.71
C THR A 485 22.83 4.71 -1.47
N ARG A 486 23.52 5.09 -0.38
CA ARG A 486 22.84 5.59 0.82
C ARG A 486 22.01 6.84 0.54
N SER A 487 22.55 7.78 -0.24
CA SER A 487 21.81 8.99 -0.66
C SER A 487 20.60 8.63 -1.53
N LEU A 488 20.77 7.71 -2.49
CA LEU A 488 19.70 7.26 -3.38
C LEU A 488 18.56 6.58 -2.60
N MET A 489 18.89 5.73 -1.63
CA MET A 489 17.89 5.08 -0.77
C MET A 489 17.22 6.07 0.19
N GLN A 490 17.97 7.06 0.70
CA GLN A 490 17.41 8.13 1.51
C GLN A 490 16.40 9.00 0.73
N ASP A 491 16.70 9.33 -0.52
CA ASP A 491 15.80 10.10 -1.41
C ASP A 491 14.56 9.29 -1.86
N CYS A 492 14.69 7.97 -1.88
CA CYS A 492 13.59 7.06 -2.21
C CYS A 492 12.52 7.01 -1.09
N ALA A 493 12.91 7.16 0.18
CA ALA A 493 11.99 7.17 1.30
C ALA A 493 10.97 8.31 1.21
N SER A 494 9.76 8.12 1.76
CA SER A 494 8.74 9.18 1.77
C SER A 494 9.14 10.41 2.58
N SER A 495 10.04 10.25 3.56
CA SER A 495 10.73 11.35 4.23
C SER A 495 12.11 10.87 4.73
N PRO A 496 13.06 11.79 4.99
CA PRO A 496 14.38 11.42 5.49
C PRO A 496 14.38 10.65 6.83
N SER A 497 13.30 10.77 7.63
CA SER A 497 13.13 10.04 8.89
C SER A 497 12.69 8.58 8.70
N LEU A 498 12.31 8.19 7.48
CA LEU A 498 11.90 6.82 7.13
C LEU A 498 13.02 6.06 6.42
N TYR A 499 14.23 6.63 6.41
CA TYR A 499 15.45 5.99 5.95
C TYR A 499 16.28 5.52 7.14
N PHE A 500 16.78 4.29 7.08
CA PHE A 500 17.59 3.66 8.11
C PHE A 500 18.91 3.14 7.51
N ASP A 501 20.03 3.59 8.07
CA ASP A 501 21.36 3.05 7.78
C ASP A 501 21.72 1.99 8.82
N SER A 502 21.80 0.73 8.40
CA SER A 502 22.01 -0.44 9.26
C SER A 502 23.41 -1.03 9.01
N PRO A 503 24.46 -0.59 9.71
CA PRO A 503 25.83 -1.10 9.52
C PRO A 503 26.08 -2.48 10.16
N SER A 504 25.13 -3.02 10.93
CA SER A 504 25.24 -4.29 11.63
C SER A 504 23.89 -5.00 11.72
N SER A 505 23.89 -6.30 12.01
CA SER A 505 22.65 -7.08 12.22
C SER A 505 21.79 -6.53 13.38
N SER A 506 22.42 -5.98 14.42
CA SER A 506 21.69 -5.34 15.52
C SER A 506 20.99 -4.06 15.05
N ALA A 507 21.70 -3.20 14.32
CA ALA A 507 21.12 -1.97 13.76
C ALA A 507 20.04 -2.26 12.70
N LEU A 508 20.12 -3.42 12.04
CA LEU A 508 19.07 -3.89 11.15
C LEU A 508 17.80 -4.24 11.92
N ARG A 509 17.96 -5.03 12.99
CA ARG A 509 16.86 -5.37 13.89
C ARG A 509 16.19 -4.11 14.47
N ASP A 510 17.00 -3.17 14.98
CA ASP A 510 16.51 -1.90 15.54
C ASP A 510 15.70 -1.10 14.49
N ALA A 511 16.13 -1.11 13.22
CA ALA A 511 15.40 -0.45 12.13
C ALA A 511 14.01 -1.07 11.91
N PHE A 512 13.93 -2.40 11.86
CA PHE A 512 12.64 -3.10 11.72
C PHE A 512 11.72 -2.90 12.93
N GLU A 513 12.25 -2.87 14.16
CA GLU A 513 11.48 -2.55 15.38
C GLU A 513 10.92 -1.12 15.33
N MET A 514 11.72 -0.13 14.91
CA MET A 514 11.27 1.25 14.74
C MET A 514 10.18 1.39 13.68
N ILE A 515 10.32 0.69 12.54
CA ILE A 515 9.31 0.67 11.47
C ILE A 515 8.01 0.05 11.99
N ALA A 516 8.09 -1.06 12.72
CA ALA A 516 6.92 -1.71 13.31
C ALA A 516 6.18 -0.76 14.27
N GLY A 517 6.91 -0.06 15.14
CA GLY A 517 6.35 0.92 16.06
C GLY A 517 5.68 2.10 15.35
N ASP A 518 6.30 2.65 14.30
CA ASP A 518 5.71 3.73 13.50
C ASP A 518 4.42 3.29 12.81
N LEU A 519 4.42 2.10 12.20
CA LEU A 519 3.23 1.55 11.52
C LEU A 519 2.09 1.24 12.50
N THR A 520 2.39 0.67 13.66
CA THR A 520 1.39 0.43 14.72
C THR A 520 0.80 1.75 15.22
N ASN A 521 1.62 2.76 15.49
CA ASN A 521 1.14 4.08 15.91
C ASN A 521 0.32 4.78 14.81
N LEU A 522 0.69 4.61 13.55
CA LEU A 522 -0.03 5.19 12.42
C LEU A 522 -1.43 4.58 12.27
N ARG A 523 -1.60 3.28 12.52
CA ARG A 523 -2.91 2.62 12.54
C ARG A 523 -3.81 3.15 13.65
N LEU A 524 -3.22 3.52 14.78
CA LEU A 524 -3.91 4.02 15.96
C LEU A 524 -4.31 5.50 15.84
N SER A 525 -3.53 6.32 15.14
CA SER A 525 -3.68 7.78 15.18
C SER A 525 -4.53 8.41 14.06
N ARG A 526 -5.14 7.61 13.17
CA ARG A 526 -5.73 8.09 11.93
C ARG A 526 -7.25 8.12 11.91
#